data_AF-A0A5C5V4T7-F1
#
_entry.id   AF-A0A5C5V4T7-F1
#
_cell.length_a   1.000
_cell.length_b   1.000
_cell.length_c   1.000
_cell.angle_alpha   90.00
_cell.angle_beta   90.00
_cell.angle_gamma   90.00
#
_symmetry.space_group_name_H-M   'P 1'
#
loop_
_entity.id
_entity.type
_entity.pdbx_description
1 polymer ?
#
loop_
_entity_poly.entity_id
_entity_poly.type
_entity_poly.pdbx_seq_one_letter_code
_entity_poly.pdbx_strand_id
1 'polypeptide(L)'
;MPQDRDPRRIRVTCPHCGASASAPAEFVGRRVKCAAEGCRQSFELRAPADPPPERPQPSRPPRGPGGEPAPTLPQPPERTFFQDTVASNPGEVRFNPIQWQRHHPLPFVAAVAAAVVAVLLWVGLTMAGHSGGIPTKDGGETPIWLFAPACLATLAFFTWTHARRFKSGDANPGVVVALNPTLLAVATDLTQGAGEFPAVRILRINLKTSAGEPLRVGSRVPTVALYAQPHDKQAGHWSDFAPVPVEYGTSNPQVVQRVLASFPDEQYDFLEHALSQIEQPFQPGLYALWSTPGKAPGRKINKPADF
;
A
#
# COMPACT_ATOMS: atom_id res chain seq x y z
N MET A 1 -23.46 -21.44 31.16
CA MET A 1 -23.59 -22.87 30.85
C MET A 1 -23.14 -23.08 29.41
N PRO A 2 -22.12 -23.92 29.15
CA PRO A 2 -21.73 -24.26 27.79
C PRO A 2 -22.91 -24.98 27.12
N GLN A 3 -23.40 -24.42 26.01
CA GLN A 3 -24.41 -25.08 25.18
C GLN A 3 -23.79 -26.35 24.62
N ASP A 4 -24.32 -27.49 25.05
CA ASP A 4 -23.99 -28.81 24.54
C ASP A 4 -24.26 -28.80 23.03
N ARG A 5 -23.18 -28.71 22.24
CA ARG A 5 -23.26 -28.67 20.78
C ARG A 5 -23.62 -30.07 20.34
N ASP A 6 -24.91 -30.30 20.13
CA ASP A 6 -25.42 -31.51 19.49
C ASP A 6 -24.60 -31.76 18.20
N PRO A 7 -23.78 -32.84 18.16
CA PRO A 7 -22.71 -33.03 17.18
C PRO A 7 -23.22 -33.27 15.74
N ARG A 8 -24.52 -33.11 15.51
CA ARG A 8 -25.19 -33.39 14.23
C ARG A 8 -25.78 -32.17 13.55
N ARG A 9 -25.51 -30.96 14.03
CA ARG A 9 -25.99 -29.74 13.39
C ARG A 9 -24.95 -29.15 12.43
N ILE A 10 -25.35 -28.92 11.18
CA ILE A 10 -24.55 -28.22 10.17
C ILE A 10 -24.98 -26.75 10.08
N ARG A 11 -24.02 -25.87 9.75
CA ARG A 11 -24.30 -24.47 9.45
C ARG A 11 -24.62 -24.34 7.97
N VAL A 12 -25.70 -23.64 7.65
CA VAL A 12 -26.21 -23.49 6.28
C VAL A 12 -26.43 -22.01 5.98
N THR A 13 -26.03 -21.58 4.79
CA THR A 13 -26.23 -20.21 4.30
C THR A 13 -27.25 -20.22 3.17
N CYS A 14 -28.29 -19.40 3.26
CA CYS A 14 -29.29 -19.29 2.20
C CYS A 14 -28.68 -18.65 0.94
N PRO A 15 -28.78 -19.27 -0.24
CA PRO A 15 -28.17 -18.73 -1.47
C PRO A 15 -28.90 -17.49 -2.00
N HIS A 16 -30.10 -17.18 -1.51
CA HIS A 16 -30.91 -16.06 -1.98
C HIS A 16 -30.68 -14.76 -1.19
N CYS A 17 -30.43 -14.86 0.12
CA CYS A 17 -30.31 -13.69 1.00
C CYS A 17 -29.09 -13.70 1.94
N GLY A 18 -28.26 -14.75 1.93
CA GLY A 18 -27.07 -14.84 2.78
C GLY A 18 -27.34 -15.14 4.26
N ALA A 19 -28.60 -15.28 4.69
CA ALA A 19 -28.91 -15.62 6.07
C ALA A 19 -28.34 -16.99 6.46
N SER A 20 -27.66 -17.04 7.62
CA SER A 20 -27.08 -18.26 8.17
C SER A 20 -28.00 -18.90 9.22
N ALA A 21 -28.22 -20.20 9.12
CA ALA A 21 -28.99 -20.98 10.09
C ALA A 21 -28.29 -22.29 10.44
N SER A 22 -28.74 -22.95 11.50
CA SER A 22 -28.27 -24.27 11.90
C SER A 22 -29.36 -25.31 11.64
N ALA A 23 -29.04 -26.36 10.91
CA ALA A 23 -29.97 -27.44 10.57
C ALA A 23 -29.38 -28.81 10.96
N PRO A 24 -30.20 -29.79 11.34
CA PRO A 24 -29.72 -31.17 11.53
C PRO A 24 -29.16 -31.76 10.21
N ALA A 25 -28.11 -32.57 10.30
CA ALA A 25 -27.42 -33.16 9.15
C ALA A 25 -28.32 -34.06 8.29
N GLU A 26 -29.41 -34.61 8.85
CA GLU A 26 -30.42 -35.39 8.13
C GLU A 26 -31.23 -34.58 7.08
N PHE A 27 -31.11 -33.24 7.08
CA PHE A 27 -31.70 -32.38 6.05
C PHE A 27 -30.82 -32.18 4.82
N VAL A 28 -29.60 -32.73 4.79
CA VAL A 28 -28.76 -32.76 3.58
C VAL A 28 -29.48 -33.54 2.47
N GLY A 29 -29.58 -32.96 1.28
CA GLY A 29 -30.35 -33.48 0.14
C GLY A 29 -31.86 -33.22 0.20
N ARG A 30 -32.37 -32.50 1.22
CA ARG A 30 -33.78 -32.08 1.30
C ARG A 30 -33.95 -30.62 0.90
N ARG A 31 -35.14 -30.29 0.38
CA ARG A 31 -35.58 -28.90 0.20
C ARG A 31 -36.01 -28.30 1.54
N VAL A 32 -35.40 -27.17 1.91
CA VAL A 32 -35.74 -26.40 3.10
C VAL A 32 -36.13 -24.97 2.72
N LYS A 33 -36.93 -24.30 3.57
CA LYS A 33 -37.31 -22.90 3.40
C LYS A 33 -36.43 -22.01 4.26
N CYS A 34 -35.99 -20.89 3.69
CA CYS A 34 -35.27 -19.87 4.45
C CYS A 34 -36.19 -19.27 5.55
N ALA A 35 -35.70 -19.25 6.79
CA ALA A 35 -36.42 -18.69 7.94
C ALA A 35 -36.31 -17.16 8.06
N ALA A 36 -35.45 -16.51 7.26
CA ALA A 36 -35.29 -15.06 7.29
C ALA A 36 -36.58 -14.37 6.85
N GLU A 37 -37.00 -13.38 7.62
CA GLU A 37 -38.15 -12.53 7.32
C GLU A 37 -37.92 -11.83 5.97
N GLY A 38 -38.81 -12.03 5.00
CA GLY A 38 -38.70 -11.48 3.64
C GLY A 38 -38.12 -12.41 2.56
N CYS A 39 -37.37 -13.47 2.91
CA CYS A 39 -36.83 -14.39 1.88
C CYS A 39 -37.83 -15.50 1.54
N ARG A 40 -38.12 -16.40 2.51
CA ARG A 40 -39.02 -17.57 2.38
C ARG A 40 -38.79 -18.49 1.16
N GLN A 41 -37.73 -18.28 0.39
CA GLN A 41 -37.37 -19.11 -0.77
C GLN A 41 -36.97 -20.52 -0.32
N SER A 42 -37.27 -21.50 -1.16
CA SER A 42 -36.95 -22.91 -0.92
C SER A 42 -35.68 -23.28 -1.67
N PHE A 43 -34.71 -23.89 -1.00
CA PHE A 43 -33.46 -24.34 -1.61
C PHE A 43 -33.09 -25.73 -1.10
N GLU A 44 -32.29 -26.44 -1.89
CA GLU A 44 -31.79 -27.77 -1.52
C GLU A 44 -30.50 -27.65 -0.71
N LEU A 45 -30.46 -28.35 0.41
CA LEU A 45 -29.33 -28.36 1.34
C LEU A 45 -28.23 -29.25 0.77
N ARG A 46 -27.14 -28.65 0.26
CA ARG A 46 -25.97 -29.41 -0.20
C ARG A 46 -25.12 -29.85 0.99
N ALA A 47 -24.56 -31.06 0.89
CA ALA A 47 -23.55 -31.50 1.84
C ALA A 47 -22.39 -30.49 1.85
N PRO A 48 -21.79 -30.17 3.01
CA PRO A 48 -20.51 -29.46 3.03
C PRO A 48 -19.56 -30.21 2.09
N ALA A 49 -18.92 -29.49 1.16
CA ALA A 49 -17.84 -30.10 0.39
C ALA A 49 -16.83 -30.67 1.40
N ASP A 50 -16.39 -31.91 1.19
CA ASP A 50 -15.35 -32.49 2.03
C ASP A 50 -14.21 -31.48 2.15
N PRO A 51 -13.70 -31.24 3.38
CA PRO A 51 -12.59 -30.31 3.55
C PRO A 51 -11.48 -30.71 2.56
N PRO A 52 -10.86 -29.73 1.87
CA PRO A 52 -9.76 -30.02 0.97
C PRO A 52 -8.77 -30.95 1.67
N PRO A 53 -8.27 -32.01 1.01
CA PRO A 53 -7.38 -32.99 1.63
C PRO A 53 -6.27 -32.24 2.37
N GLU A 54 -6.17 -32.49 3.67
CA GLU A 54 -5.24 -31.82 4.56
C GLU A 54 -3.84 -31.93 3.94
N ARG A 55 -3.24 -30.77 3.62
CA ARG A 55 -1.89 -30.77 3.03
C ARG A 55 -0.98 -31.57 3.97
N PRO A 56 -0.15 -32.49 3.45
CA PRO A 56 0.75 -33.28 4.27
C PRO A 56 1.53 -32.34 5.20
N GLN A 57 1.27 -32.42 6.50
CA GLN A 57 2.06 -31.68 7.47
C GLN A 57 3.51 -32.14 7.33
N PRO A 58 4.49 -31.24 7.21
CA PRO A 58 5.89 -31.63 7.18
C PRO A 58 6.16 -32.52 8.38
N SER A 59 6.64 -33.73 8.13
CA SER A 59 6.99 -34.68 9.17
C SER A 59 7.95 -34.00 10.13
N ARG A 60 7.51 -33.79 11.38
CA ARG A 60 8.39 -33.30 12.44
C ARG A 60 9.57 -34.27 12.54
N PRO A 61 10.82 -33.79 12.46
CA PRO A 61 11.97 -34.65 12.64
C PRO A 61 11.89 -35.34 14.01
N PRO A 62 12.27 -36.62 14.09
CA PRO A 62 12.21 -37.38 15.34
C PRO A 62 13.01 -36.66 16.43
N ARG A 63 12.35 -36.38 17.57
CA ARG A 63 13.03 -35.90 18.77
C ARG A 63 14.03 -36.96 19.22
N GLY A 64 15.31 -36.63 19.13
CA GLY A 64 16.37 -37.47 19.69
C GLY A 64 16.19 -37.64 21.21
N PRO A 65 16.52 -38.83 21.76
CA PRO A 65 16.52 -39.07 23.19
C PRO A 65 17.75 -38.40 23.80
N GLY A 66 17.58 -37.16 24.27
CA GLY A 66 18.63 -36.38 24.91
C GLY A 66 18.09 -35.03 25.32
N GLY A 67 17.32 -34.99 26.41
CA GLY A 67 16.79 -33.76 26.99
C GLY A 67 17.88 -32.95 27.65
N GLU A 68 18.59 -32.14 26.87
CA GLU A 68 19.37 -31.03 27.38
C GLU A 68 18.40 -29.90 27.77
N PRO A 69 18.49 -29.32 28.99
CA PRO A 69 17.60 -28.24 29.41
C PRO A 69 17.65 -27.10 28.40
N ALA A 70 16.48 -26.66 27.96
CA ALA A 70 16.34 -25.67 26.89
C ALA A 70 17.26 -24.47 27.17
N PRO A 71 18.19 -24.12 26.26
CA PRO A 71 19.04 -22.97 26.43
C PRO A 71 18.14 -21.75 26.63
N THR A 72 18.35 -21.03 27.73
CA THR A 72 17.72 -19.74 28.00
C THR A 72 17.86 -18.92 26.74
N LEU A 73 16.73 -18.69 26.04
CA LEU A 73 16.74 -17.95 24.79
C LEU A 73 17.43 -16.61 25.08
N PRO A 74 18.53 -16.27 24.37
CA PRO A 74 19.16 -14.98 24.54
C PRO A 74 18.09 -13.92 24.37
N GLN A 75 17.96 -13.04 25.36
CA GLN A 75 17.02 -11.93 25.26
C GLN A 75 17.32 -11.20 23.94
N PRO A 76 16.29 -10.91 23.13
CA PRO A 76 16.50 -10.27 21.84
C PRO A 76 17.31 -9.00 22.07
N PRO A 77 18.43 -8.81 21.34
CA PRO A 77 19.33 -7.70 21.57
C PRO A 77 18.54 -6.40 21.58
N GLU A 78 18.84 -5.57 22.58
CA GLU A 78 18.30 -4.24 22.75
C GLU A 78 18.38 -3.51 21.40
N ARG A 79 17.21 -3.38 20.75
CA ARG A 79 17.10 -2.91 19.36
C ARG A 79 17.58 -1.47 19.33
N THR A 80 18.77 -1.24 18.77
CA THR A 80 19.27 0.12 18.55
C THR A 80 18.25 0.88 17.71
N PHE A 81 17.88 2.08 18.17
CA PHE A 81 16.72 2.89 17.73
C PHE A 81 16.71 3.34 16.26
N PHE A 82 17.64 2.84 15.44
CA PHE A 82 17.73 3.04 13.99
C PHE A 82 17.78 1.69 13.25
N GLN A 83 17.04 0.69 13.72
CA GLN A 83 16.87 -0.53 12.94
C GLN A 83 16.26 -0.17 11.59
N ASP A 84 16.98 -0.52 10.53
CA ASP A 84 16.49 -0.55 9.16
C ASP A 84 15.14 -1.28 9.18
N THR A 85 14.05 -0.51 9.09
CA THR A 85 12.71 -1.09 9.00
C THR A 85 12.62 -1.72 7.62
N VAL A 86 12.88 -3.03 7.58
CA VAL A 86 12.78 -3.82 6.36
C VAL A 86 11.30 -3.92 6.00
N ALA A 87 10.96 -3.55 4.78
CA ALA A 87 9.61 -3.69 4.25
C ALA A 87 9.12 -5.14 4.41
N SER A 88 7.89 -5.33 4.90
CA SER A 88 7.27 -6.64 5.02
C SER A 88 7.08 -7.33 3.67
N ASN A 89 6.82 -6.55 2.62
CA ASN A 89 6.63 -7.01 1.26
C ASN A 89 7.41 -6.06 0.32
N PRO A 90 8.73 -6.22 0.15
CA PRO A 90 9.50 -5.29 -0.68
C PRO A 90 8.98 -5.30 -2.13
N GLY A 91 8.78 -4.12 -2.71
CA GLY A 91 8.24 -4.01 -4.07
C GLY A 91 9.13 -4.66 -5.13
N GLU A 92 10.46 -4.62 -4.94
CA GLU A 92 11.46 -5.16 -5.86
C GLU A 92 11.20 -4.81 -7.33
N VAL A 93 10.75 -3.57 -7.58
CA VAL A 93 10.41 -3.09 -8.91
C VAL A 93 11.66 -2.45 -9.52
N ARG A 94 12.12 -2.99 -10.64
CA ARG A 94 13.16 -2.33 -11.43
C ARG A 94 12.60 -1.04 -12.02
N PHE A 95 13.07 0.08 -11.51
CA PHE A 95 12.63 1.40 -11.93
C PHE A 95 13.03 1.72 -13.38
N ASN A 96 12.07 2.23 -14.14
CA ASN A 96 12.21 2.75 -15.49
C ASN A 96 11.97 4.27 -15.48
N PRO A 97 13.03 5.09 -15.56
CA PRO A 97 12.90 6.55 -15.55
C PRO A 97 12.00 7.11 -16.66
N ILE A 98 12.01 6.50 -17.85
CA ILE A 98 11.18 6.97 -18.98
C ILE A 98 9.70 6.78 -18.66
N GLN A 99 9.36 5.64 -18.05
CA GLN A 99 7.99 5.38 -17.61
C GLN A 99 7.55 6.39 -16.54
N TRP A 100 8.42 6.69 -15.57
CA TRP A 100 8.15 7.71 -14.56
C TRP A 100 7.84 9.08 -15.17
N GLN A 101 8.65 9.51 -16.15
CA GLN A 101 8.47 10.80 -16.81
C GLN A 101 7.19 10.89 -17.64
N ARG A 102 6.64 9.77 -18.14
CA ARG A 102 5.34 9.77 -18.82
C ARG A 102 4.19 10.16 -17.89
N HIS A 103 4.28 9.81 -16.60
CA HIS A 103 3.24 10.12 -15.60
C HIS A 103 3.53 11.43 -14.85
N HIS A 104 4.80 11.83 -14.77
CA HIS A 104 5.25 13.03 -14.07
C HIS A 104 6.20 13.88 -14.93
N PRO A 105 5.76 14.43 -16.08
CA PRO A 105 6.67 15.13 -17.01
C PRO A 105 7.14 16.48 -16.47
N LEU A 106 6.37 17.13 -15.59
CA LEU A 106 6.60 18.53 -15.21
C LEU A 106 7.98 18.79 -14.59
N PRO A 107 8.48 18.00 -13.60
CA PRO A 107 9.81 18.21 -13.04
C PRO A 107 10.94 18.07 -14.08
N PHE A 108 10.81 17.13 -15.02
CA PHE A 108 11.78 16.95 -16.10
C PHE A 108 11.77 18.11 -17.08
N VAL A 109 10.58 18.50 -17.56
CA VAL A 109 10.42 19.64 -18.48
C VAL A 109 10.96 20.91 -17.82
N ALA A 110 10.65 21.16 -16.55
CA ALA A 110 11.13 22.32 -15.81
C ALA A 110 12.66 22.31 -15.65
N ALA A 111 13.26 21.17 -15.29
CA ALA A 111 14.71 21.06 -15.13
C ALA A 111 15.46 21.25 -16.45
N VAL A 112 14.96 20.65 -17.54
CA VAL A 112 15.54 20.81 -18.88
C VAL A 112 15.38 22.25 -19.38
N ALA A 113 14.19 22.84 -19.24
CA ALA A 113 13.96 24.23 -19.62
C ALA A 113 14.88 25.19 -18.85
N ALA A 114 15.02 25.01 -17.54
CA ALA A 114 15.94 25.81 -16.71
C ALA A 114 17.40 25.66 -17.17
N ALA A 115 17.85 24.44 -17.47
CA ALA A 115 19.19 24.19 -17.98
C ALA A 115 19.43 24.87 -19.34
N VAL A 116 18.46 24.78 -20.26
CA VAL A 116 18.52 25.45 -21.57
C VAL A 116 18.59 26.96 -21.42
N VAL A 117 17.72 27.55 -20.57
CA VAL A 117 17.73 28.99 -20.30
C VAL A 117 19.07 29.43 -19.72
N ALA A 118 19.64 28.69 -18.77
CA ALA A 118 20.95 29.00 -18.19
C ALA A 118 22.07 29.01 -19.25
N VAL A 119 22.07 28.03 -20.16
CA VAL A 119 23.04 27.97 -21.27
C VAL A 119 22.84 29.12 -22.25
N LEU A 120 21.60 29.40 -22.67
CA LEU A 120 21.31 30.49 -23.61
C LEU A 120 21.69 31.86 -23.03
N LEU A 121 21.40 32.10 -21.74
CA LEU A 121 21.80 33.32 -21.05
C LEU A 121 23.32 33.47 -21.00
N TRP A 122 24.03 32.38 -20.68
CA TRP A 122 25.50 32.39 -20.68
C TRP A 122 26.09 32.71 -22.06
N VAL A 123 25.59 32.07 -23.12
CA VAL A 123 26.00 32.32 -24.51
C VAL A 123 25.72 33.78 -24.89
N GLY A 124 24.51 34.27 -24.63
CA GLY A 124 24.11 35.64 -24.96
C GLY A 124 24.96 36.70 -24.28
N LEU A 125 25.24 36.53 -22.97
CA LEU A 125 26.10 37.45 -22.22
C LEU A 125 27.54 37.45 -22.73
N THR A 126 28.07 36.26 -23.04
CA THR A 126 29.43 36.11 -23.56
C THR A 126 29.56 36.75 -24.94
N MET A 127 28.56 36.57 -25.82
CA MET A 127 28.51 37.21 -27.14
C MET A 127 28.36 38.75 -27.05
N ALA A 128 27.74 39.26 -25.98
CA ALA A 128 27.61 40.70 -25.73
C ALA A 128 28.85 41.33 -25.08
N GLY A 129 29.92 40.55 -24.83
CA GLY A 129 31.15 41.03 -24.17
C GLY A 129 31.01 41.24 -22.66
N HIS A 130 29.92 40.78 -22.04
CA HIS A 130 29.79 40.73 -20.60
C HIS A 130 30.47 39.47 -20.05
N SER A 131 30.90 39.51 -18.79
CA SER A 131 31.28 38.29 -18.11
C SER A 131 30.05 37.39 -17.96
N GLY A 132 30.11 36.18 -18.50
CA GLY A 132 29.03 35.18 -18.41
C GLY A 132 28.89 34.60 -16.99
N GLY A 133 29.25 35.34 -15.95
CA GLY A 133 29.31 34.90 -14.57
C GLY A 133 28.63 35.84 -13.59
N ILE A 134 28.30 35.32 -12.42
CA ILE A 134 27.80 36.10 -11.28
C ILE A 134 28.99 36.46 -10.39
N PRO A 135 29.20 37.75 -10.06
CA PRO A 135 30.30 38.15 -9.18
C PRO A 135 30.15 37.55 -7.78
N THR A 136 31.25 37.05 -7.21
CA THR A 136 31.31 36.50 -5.85
C THR A 136 31.86 37.53 -4.86
N LYS A 137 31.66 37.31 -3.55
CA LYS A 137 32.13 38.22 -2.50
C LYS A 137 33.66 38.38 -2.48
N ASP A 138 34.40 37.39 -2.98
CA ASP A 138 35.87 37.37 -2.99
C ASP A 138 36.46 38.02 -4.26
N GLY A 139 35.62 38.67 -5.08
CA GLY A 139 36.04 39.30 -6.33
C GLY A 139 36.22 38.34 -7.52
N GLY A 140 35.80 37.08 -7.36
CA GLY A 140 35.73 36.10 -8.46
C GLY A 140 34.40 36.15 -9.22
N GLU A 141 34.24 35.26 -10.19
CA GLU A 141 32.99 35.09 -10.95
C GLU A 141 32.59 33.61 -11.00
N THR A 142 31.31 33.32 -10.77
CA THR A 142 30.75 31.97 -10.94
C THR A 142 30.03 31.91 -12.29
N PRO A 143 30.51 31.12 -13.27
CA PRO A 143 29.89 31.04 -14.58
C PRO A 143 28.42 30.58 -14.51
N ILE A 144 27.51 31.29 -15.17
CA ILE A 144 26.07 30.99 -15.16
C ILE A 144 25.78 29.61 -15.77
N TRP A 145 26.62 29.11 -16.67
CA TRP A 145 26.44 27.78 -17.24
C TRP A 145 26.50 26.66 -16.18
N LEU A 146 27.09 26.89 -15.00
CA LEU A 146 27.11 25.93 -13.90
C LEU A 146 25.72 25.64 -13.31
N PHE A 147 24.72 26.49 -13.55
CA PHE A 147 23.34 26.19 -13.18
C PHE A 147 22.75 25.01 -13.98
N ALA A 148 23.19 24.81 -15.23
CA ALA A 148 22.71 23.70 -16.06
C ALA A 148 23.07 22.31 -15.48
N PRO A 149 24.34 21.98 -15.19
CA PRO A 149 24.69 20.71 -14.55
C PRO A 149 24.08 20.59 -13.15
N ALA A 150 23.91 21.69 -12.40
CA ALA A 150 23.21 21.66 -11.11
C ALA A 150 21.74 21.22 -11.26
N CYS A 151 20.98 21.80 -12.21
CA CYS A 151 19.61 21.40 -12.50
C CYS A 151 19.52 19.91 -12.92
N LEU A 152 20.44 19.46 -13.77
CA LEU A 152 20.50 18.06 -14.20
C LEU A 152 20.87 17.11 -13.05
N ALA A 153 21.80 17.51 -12.18
CA ALA A 153 22.17 16.73 -10.99
C ALA A 153 21.00 16.62 -10.00
N THR A 154 20.24 17.70 -9.79
CA THR A 154 19.01 17.67 -8.98
C THR A 154 17.99 16.70 -9.57
N LEU A 155 17.75 16.75 -10.88
CA LEU A 155 16.85 15.81 -11.57
C LEU A 155 17.33 14.35 -11.43
N ALA A 156 18.63 14.10 -11.59
CA ALA A 156 19.23 12.78 -11.43
C ALA A 156 19.09 12.26 -9.99
N PHE A 157 19.32 13.13 -8.99
CA PHE A 157 19.12 12.81 -7.58
C PHE A 157 17.67 12.42 -7.29
N PHE A 158 16.68 13.21 -7.73
CA PHE A 158 15.27 12.87 -7.54
C PHE A 158 14.90 11.56 -8.24
N THR A 159 15.38 11.34 -9.46
CA THR A 159 15.18 10.09 -10.20
C THR A 159 15.76 8.89 -9.44
N TRP A 160 16.94 9.05 -8.84
CA TRP A 160 17.56 8.01 -8.00
C TRP A 160 16.77 7.76 -6.70
N THR A 161 16.24 8.80 -6.04
CA THR A 161 15.39 8.60 -4.85
C THR A 161 14.12 7.82 -5.17
N HIS A 162 13.49 8.07 -6.33
CA HIS A 162 12.36 7.27 -6.80
C HIS A 162 12.78 5.84 -7.10
N ALA A 163 13.92 5.64 -7.77
CA ALA A 163 14.43 4.28 -8.04
C ALA A 163 14.61 3.47 -6.74
N ARG A 164 15.10 4.11 -5.67
CA ARG A 164 15.19 3.48 -4.34
C ARG A 164 13.82 3.14 -3.77
N ARG A 165 12.84 4.05 -3.83
CA ARG A 165 11.45 3.77 -3.41
C ARG A 165 10.88 2.52 -4.10
N PHE A 166 11.06 2.39 -5.41
CA PHE A 166 10.53 1.23 -6.15
C PHE A 166 11.28 -0.08 -5.84
N LYS A 167 12.56 0.00 -5.48
CA LYS A 167 13.36 -1.17 -5.13
C LYS A 167 13.06 -1.68 -3.72
N SER A 168 13.00 -0.79 -2.73
CA SER A 168 12.96 -1.17 -1.30
C SER A 168 11.73 -0.69 -0.54
N GLY A 169 10.81 0.03 -1.19
CA GLY A 169 9.54 0.40 -0.59
C GLY A 169 8.66 -0.81 -0.35
N ASP A 170 7.78 -0.70 0.63
CA ASP A 170 6.81 -1.74 0.97
C ASP A 170 5.67 -1.73 -0.05
N ALA A 171 5.32 -2.90 -0.58
CA ALA A 171 4.25 -3.04 -1.53
C ALA A 171 2.93 -3.10 -0.77
N ASN A 172 1.96 -2.29 -1.19
CA ASN A 172 0.64 -2.21 -0.55
C ASN A 172 -0.48 -2.37 -1.59
N PRO A 173 -1.59 -3.04 -1.21
CA PRO A 173 -2.74 -3.21 -2.08
C PRO A 173 -3.50 -1.89 -2.21
N GLY A 174 -3.87 -1.56 -3.45
CA GLY A 174 -4.69 -0.40 -3.77
C GLY A 174 -5.94 -0.77 -4.54
N VAL A 175 -7.03 -0.02 -4.34
CA VAL A 175 -8.30 -0.16 -5.08
C VAL A 175 -8.75 1.21 -5.58
N VAL A 176 -9.16 1.27 -6.84
CA VAL A 176 -9.73 2.48 -7.45
C VAL A 176 -11.13 2.72 -6.89
N VAL A 177 -11.33 3.88 -6.26
CA VAL A 177 -12.61 4.25 -5.62
C VAL A 177 -13.41 5.31 -6.38
N ALA A 178 -12.79 6.03 -7.32
CA ALA A 178 -13.45 6.95 -8.22
C ALA A 178 -12.66 7.09 -9.53
N LEU A 179 -13.31 7.58 -10.60
CA LEU A 179 -12.69 7.81 -11.92
C LEU A 179 -12.64 9.29 -12.33
N ASN A 180 -13.40 10.18 -11.68
CA ASN A 180 -13.47 11.60 -12.03
C ASN A 180 -13.45 12.49 -10.76
N PRO A 181 -12.26 12.87 -10.23
CA PRO A 181 -10.93 12.42 -10.65
C PRO A 181 -10.66 10.95 -10.29
N THR A 182 -9.66 10.32 -10.91
CA THR A 182 -9.26 8.96 -10.54
C THR A 182 -8.66 8.96 -9.13
N LEU A 183 -9.36 8.30 -8.20
CA LEU A 183 -8.94 8.16 -6.81
C LEU A 183 -8.55 6.71 -6.53
N LEU A 184 -7.40 6.55 -5.88
CA LEU A 184 -6.87 5.27 -5.42
C LEU A 184 -6.84 5.27 -3.90
N ALA A 185 -7.49 4.30 -3.28
CA ALA A 185 -7.38 4.01 -1.86
C ALA A 185 -6.34 2.90 -1.65
N VAL A 186 -5.44 3.09 -0.69
CA VAL A 186 -4.38 2.13 -0.35
C VAL A 186 -4.42 1.90 1.15
N ALA A 187 -4.41 0.63 1.56
CA ALA A 187 -4.39 0.25 2.98
C ALA A 187 -2.95 -0.05 3.44
N THR A 188 -2.65 0.30 4.69
CA THR A 188 -1.46 -0.18 5.39
C THR A 188 -1.69 -0.20 6.91
N ASP A 189 -0.76 -0.78 7.65
CA ASP A 189 -0.63 -0.61 9.10
C ASP A 189 0.56 0.31 9.39
N LEU A 190 0.32 1.41 10.11
CA LEU A 190 1.35 2.38 10.46
C LEU A 190 2.16 1.98 11.70
N THR A 191 1.94 0.80 12.28
CA THR A 191 2.65 0.36 13.49
C THR A 191 4.18 0.29 13.30
N GLN A 192 4.96 0.83 14.25
CA GLN A 192 6.43 0.75 14.30
C GLN A 192 6.94 -0.31 15.29
N GLY A 193 6.06 -0.90 16.09
CA GLY A 193 6.42 -1.94 17.06
C GLY A 193 5.21 -2.51 17.77
N ALA A 194 4.62 -1.74 18.68
CA ALA A 194 3.47 -2.15 19.49
C ALA A 194 2.24 -1.30 19.17
N GLY A 195 1.06 -1.91 19.29
CA GLY A 195 -0.22 -1.31 18.92
C GLY A 195 -0.70 -1.77 17.54
N GLU A 196 -1.83 -1.23 17.12
CA GLU A 196 -2.41 -1.44 15.79
C GLU A 196 -2.84 -0.08 15.26
N PHE A 197 -2.23 0.37 14.16
CA PHE A 197 -2.51 1.66 13.56
C PHE A 197 -2.94 1.52 12.09
N PRO A 198 -4.05 0.79 11.85
CA PRO A 198 -4.58 0.58 10.50
C PRO A 198 -4.99 1.92 9.86
N ALA A 199 -4.51 2.16 8.65
CA ALA A 199 -4.78 3.40 7.92
C ALA A 199 -5.10 3.15 6.46
N VAL A 200 -5.88 4.07 5.88
CA VAL A 200 -6.11 4.15 4.43
C VAL A 200 -5.65 5.50 3.92
N ARG A 201 -4.84 5.50 2.86
CA ARG A 201 -4.50 6.71 2.10
C ARG A 201 -5.31 6.73 0.82
N ILE A 202 -6.08 7.79 0.62
CA ILE A 202 -6.75 8.07 -0.64
C ILE A 202 -5.96 9.16 -1.37
N LEU A 203 -5.55 8.90 -2.61
CA LEU A 203 -4.79 9.83 -3.44
C LEU A 203 -5.33 9.90 -4.86
N ARG A 204 -5.06 11.03 -5.52
CA ARG A 204 -5.31 11.18 -6.96
C ARG A 204 -4.20 10.48 -7.74
N ILE A 205 -4.58 9.76 -8.78
CA ILE A 205 -3.65 9.13 -9.72
C ILE A 205 -4.02 9.49 -11.16
N ASN A 206 -3.03 9.43 -12.06
CA ASN A 206 -3.16 9.70 -13.49
C ASN A 206 -3.02 8.41 -14.33
N LEU A 207 -3.23 7.24 -13.71
CA LEU A 207 -3.27 5.98 -14.45
C LEU A 207 -4.58 5.86 -15.24
N LYS A 208 -4.49 5.22 -16.39
CA LYS A 208 -5.63 4.87 -17.26
C LYS A 208 -5.90 3.37 -17.28
N THR A 209 -4.88 2.58 -16.99
CA THR A 209 -4.92 1.12 -16.99
C THR A 209 -4.27 0.59 -15.72
N SER A 210 -4.61 -0.63 -15.32
CA SER A 210 -3.79 -1.43 -14.43
C SER A 210 -3.61 -2.85 -14.92
N ALA A 211 -2.35 -3.30 -14.93
CA ALA A 211 -1.92 -4.60 -15.42
C ALA A 211 -2.38 -4.92 -16.85
N GLY A 212 -2.48 -3.87 -17.69
CA GLY A 212 -2.93 -3.95 -19.09
C GLY A 212 -4.43 -3.69 -19.28
N GLU A 213 -5.24 -3.71 -18.22
CA GLU A 213 -6.69 -3.54 -18.30
C GLU A 213 -7.11 -2.09 -18.03
N PRO A 214 -8.13 -1.54 -18.70
CA PRO A 214 -8.67 -0.21 -18.39
C PRO A 214 -9.15 -0.10 -16.94
N LEU A 215 -8.86 1.03 -16.28
CA LEU A 215 -9.31 1.25 -14.89
C LEU A 215 -10.83 1.37 -14.79
N ARG A 216 -11.36 0.75 -13.74
CA ARG A 216 -12.76 0.81 -13.30
C ARG A 216 -12.78 1.00 -11.78
N VAL A 217 -13.89 1.46 -11.23
CA VAL A 217 -14.08 1.40 -9.77
C VAL A 217 -14.00 -0.07 -9.34
N GLY A 218 -13.22 -0.35 -8.29
CA GLY A 218 -12.89 -1.71 -7.85
C GLY A 218 -11.64 -2.31 -8.51
N SER A 219 -11.03 -1.66 -9.51
CA SER A 219 -9.76 -2.14 -10.08
C SER A 219 -8.68 -2.19 -9.00
N ARG A 220 -8.03 -3.35 -8.88
CA ARG A 220 -6.85 -3.56 -8.02
C ARG A 220 -5.63 -2.90 -8.68
N VAL A 221 -4.88 -2.12 -7.93
CA VAL A 221 -3.68 -1.41 -8.38
C VAL A 221 -2.56 -1.63 -7.35
N PRO A 222 -1.46 -2.30 -7.71
CA PRO A 222 -0.35 -2.50 -6.79
C PRO A 222 0.38 -1.17 -6.58
N THR A 223 0.74 -0.88 -5.33
CA THR A 223 1.53 0.32 -4.99
C THR A 223 2.80 -0.05 -4.24
N VAL A 224 3.75 0.88 -4.21
CA VAL A 224 4.90 0.84 -3.30
C VAL A 224 4.92 2.12 -2.46
N ALA A 225 5.13 1.99 -1.16
CA ALA A 225 5.13 3.10 -0.22
C ALA A 225 6.46 3.25 0.51
N LEU A 226 6.70 4.50 0.93
CA LEU A 226 7.63 4.81 2.01
C LEU A 226 6.84 5.45 3.15
N TYR A 227 7.29 5.21 4.37
CA TYR A 227 6.67 5.71 5.59
C TYR A 227 7.38 6.97 6.09
N ALA A 228 6.61 7.90 6.64
CA ALA A 228 7.10 9.15 7.19
C ALA A 228 7.27 9.03 8.71
N GLN A 229 8.43 9.48 9.20
CA GLN A 229 8.74 9.50 10.63
C GLN A 229 7.65 10.25 11.41
N PRO A 230 7.26 9.76 12.61
CA PRO A 230 6.27 10.45 13.40
C PRO A 230 6.77 11.80 13.90
N HIS A 231 5.84 12.74 14.13
CA HIS A 231 6.16 14.01 14.77
C HIS A 231 6.65 13.80 16.21
N ASP A 232 6.01 12.86 16.91
CA ASP A 232 6.44 12.38 18.22
C ASP A 232 7.13 11.03 18.06
N LYS A 233 8.42 10.95 18.42
CA LYS A 233 9.20 9.71 18.34
C LYS A 233 8.68 8.60 19.26
N GLN A 234 7.83 8.94 20.23
CA GLN A 234 7.22 7.98 21.16
C GLN A 234 5.85 7.46 20.69
N ALA A 235 5.34 7.92 19.54
CA ALA A 235 3.99 7.58 19.07
C ALA A 235 3.79 6.06 18.81
N GLY A 236 4.86 5.30 18.57
CA GLY A 236 4.77 3.87 18.28
C GLY A 236 4.24 3.54 16.89
N HIS A 237 4.00 4.57 16.06
CA HIS A 237 3.50 4.45 14.69
C HIS A 237 4.11 5.51 13.78
N TRP A 238 4.07 5.27 12.47
CA TRP A 238 4.42 6.23 11.42
C TRP A 238 3.38 7.35 11.33
N SER A 239 3.79 8.57 10.97
CA SER A 239 2.82 9.67 10.77
C SER A 239 2.09 9.57 9.44
N ASP A 240 2.75 9.07 8.41
CA ASP A 240 2.15 9.00 7.08
C ASP A 240 2.80 7.89 6.28
N PHE A 241 2.21 7.58 5.13
CA PHE A 241 2.83 6.80 4.10
C PHE A 241 2.47 7.36 2.72
N ALA A 242 3.41 7.25 1.80
CA ALA A 242 3.30 7.83 0.46
C ALA A 242 3.30 6.72 -0.61
N PRO A 243 2.16 6.05 -0.82
CA PRO A 243 2.04 5.00 -1.81
C PRO A 243 2.09 5.58 -3.22
N VAL A 244 2.73 4.85 -4.12
CA VAL A 244 2.90 5.19 -5.52
C VAL A 244 2.58 3.95 -6.36
N PRO A 245 1.71 4.05 -7.38
CA PRO A 245 1.43 2.92 -8.26
C PRO A 245 2.70 2.33 -8.88
N VAL A 246 2.81 1.00 -8.88
CA VAL A 246 3.96 0.29 -9.46
C VAL A 246 4.15 0.62 -10.94
N GLU A 247 3.06 0.83 -11.68
CA GLU A 247 3.06 1.16 -13.11
C GLU A 247 3.65 2.53 -13.46
N TYR A 248 3.84 3.41 -12.48
CA TYR A 248 4.65 4.61 -12.67
C TYR A 248 6.14 4.27 -12.76
N GLY A 249 6.58 3.21 -12.09
CA GLY A 249 7.98 2.79 -12.04
C GLY A 249 8.36 1.74 -13.08
N THR A 250 7.41 1.05 -13.70
CA THR A 250 7.70 -0.01 -14.70
C THR A 250 6.64 -0.07 -15.79
N SER A 251 7.07 -0.46 -17.00
CA SER A 251 6.18 -0.77 -18.13
C SER A 251 6.02 -2.27 -18.35
N ASN A 252 6.63 -3.11 -17.51
CA ASN A 252 6.55 -4.56 -17.64
C ASN A 252 5.30 -5.09 -16.91
N PRO A 253 4.26 -5.58 -17.63
CA PRO A 253 3.03 -6.07 -17.01
C PRO A 253 3.26 -7.30 -16.12
N GLN A 254 4.28 -8.11 -16.37
CA GLN A 254 4.60 -9.27 -15.52
C GLN A 254 5.07 -8.83 -14.13
N VAL A 255 5.80 -7.70 -14.03
CA VAL A 255 6.22 -7.15 -12.74
C VAL A 255 5.00 -6.63 -11.97
N VAL A 256 4.07 -5.97 -12.66
CA VAL A 256 2.81 -5.49 -12.06
C VAL A 256 1.98 -6.66 -11.55
N GLN A 257 1.80 -7.70 -12.37
CA GLN A 257 1.06 -8.91 -12.00
C GLN A 257 1.72 -9.67 -10.84
N ARG A 258 3.06 -9.77 -10.83
CA ARG A 258 3.80 -10.36 -9.70
C ARG A 258 3.52 -9.62 -8.39
N VAL A 259 3.56 -8.29 -8.41
CA VAL A 259 3.29 -7.49 -7.19
C VAL A 259 1.81 -7.60 -6.80
N LEU A 260 0.88 -7.59 -7.75
CA LEU A 260 -0.54 -7.84 -7.47
C LEU A 260 -0.76 -9.21 -6.80
N ALA A 261 -0.07 -10.24 -7.28
CA ALA A 261 -0.17 -11.60 -6.76
C ALA A 261 0.54 -11.79 -5.41
N SER A 262 1.35 -10.84 -4.95
CA SER A 262 1.96 -10.93 -3.60
C SER A 262 1.01 -10.51 -2.49
N PHE A 263 -0.16 -9.94 -2.82
CA PHE A 263 -1.19 -9.59 -1.86
C PHE A 263 -2.19 -10.75 -1.71
N PRO A 264 -2.35 -11.32 -0.51
CA PRO A 264 -3.40 -12.28 -0.25
C PRO A 264 -4.78 -11.57 -0.21
N ASP A 265 -5.86 -12.28 -0.52
CA ASP A 265 -7.19 -11.68 -0.67
C ASP A 265 -7.70 -11.01 0.63
N GLU A 266 -7.25 -11.48 1.80
CA GLU A 266 -7.58 -10.89 3.10
C GLU A 266 -7.15 -9.42 3.20
N GLN A 267 -6.09 -9.01 2.51
CA GLN A 267 -5.68 -7.61 2.49
C GLN A 267 -6.63 -6.72 1.67
N TYR A 268 -7.26 -7.28 0.63
CA TYR A 268 -8.29 -6.57 -0.12
C TYR A 268 -9.61 -6.53 0.66
N ASP A 269 -9.98 -7.62 1.32
CA ASP A 269 -11.15 -7.66 2.21
C ASP A 269 -11.02 -6.62 3.33
N PHE A 270 -9.81 -6.49 3.90
CA PHE A 270 -9.49 -5.44 4.87
C PHE A 270 -9.69 -4.04 4.29
N LEU A 271 -9.16 -3.76 3.09
CA LEU A 271 -9.30 -2.46 2.43
C LEU A 271 -10.78 -2.14 2.12
N GLU A 272 -11.56 -3.11 1.67
CA GLU A 272 -13.00 -2.95 1.44
C GLU A 272 -13.75 -2.65 2.73
N HIS A 273 -13.45 -3.39 3.80
CA HIS A 273 -14.01 -3.13 5.12
C HIS A 273 -13.63 -1.73 5.64
N ALA A 274 -12.37 -1.34 5.50
CA ALA A 274 -11.88 -0.01 5.87
C ALA A 274 -12.60 1.11 5.12
N LEU A 275 -12.82 0.94 3.81
CA LEU A 275 -13.54 1.91 2.98
C LEU A 275 -15.00 2.09 3.43
N SER A 276 -15.63 1.06 3.99
CA SER A 276 -16.99 1.17 4.54
C SER A 276 -17.08 2.09 5.78
N GLN A 277 -15.95 2.35 6.44
CA GLN A 277 -15.86 3.24 7.60
C GLN A 277 -15.57 4.70 7.22
N ILE A 278 -15.19 4.96 5.97
CA ILE A 278 -14.81 6.29 5.49
C ILE A 278 -16.02 6.97 4.86
N GLU A 279 -16.28 8.21 5.25
CA GLU A 279 -17.39 9.00 4.72
C GLU A 279 -17.26 9.23 3.20
N GLN A 280 -18.38 9.06 2.49
CA GLN A 280 -18.49 9.34 1.06
C GLN A 280 -19.10 10.74 0.84
N PRO A 281 -18.72 11.46 -0.23
CA PRO A 281 -17.80 11.05 -1.30
C PRO A 281 -16.34 11.02 -0.82
N PHE A 282 -15.59 10.02 -1.30
CA PHE A 282 -14.18 9.87 -0.93
C PHE A 282 -13.36 11.10 -1.31
N GLN A 283 -12.51 11.55 -0.38
CA GLN A 283 -11.61 12.67 -0.60
C GLN A 283 -10.16 12.24 -0.46
N PRO A 284 -9.20 12.90 -1.14
CA PRO A 284 -7.79 12.65 -0.89
C PRO A 284 -7.39 12.97 0.56
N GLY A 285 -6.61 12.09 1.18
CA GLY A 285 -6.13 12.22 2.55
C GLY A 285 -5.67 10.92 3.18
N LEU A 286 -5.15 11.01 4.41
CA LEU A 286 -4.88 9.87 5.28
C LEU A 286 -6.07 9.68 6.23
N TYR A 287 -6.53 8.45 6.38
CA TYR A 287 -7.68 8.08 7.20
C TYR A 287 -7.26 7.07 8.25
N ALA A 288 -7.51 7.39 9.52
CA ALA A 288 -7.21 6.53 10.65
C ALA A 288 -8.38 5.58 10.93
N LEU A 289 -8.11 4.28 11.02
CA LEU A 289 -9.12 3.26 11.31
C LEU A 289 -9.06 2.76 12.76
N TRP A 290 -8.13 3.27 13.56
CA TRP A 290 -8.11 3.04 15.01
C TRP A 290 -8.94 4.09 15.75
N SER A 291 -9.49 3.68 16.89
CA SER A 291 -10.21 4.58 17.78
C SER A 291 -9.23 5.33 18.68
N THR A 292 -9.46 6.62 18.90
CA THR A 292 -8.84 7.39 19.98
C THR A 292 -9.94 8.03 20.84
N PRO A 293 -9.67 8.36 22.11
CA PRO A 293 -10.67 8.97 22.99
C PRO A 293 -11.35 10.18 22.32
N GLY A 294 -12.66 10.06 22.08
CA GLY A 294 -13.47 11.10 21.44
C GLY A 294 -13.39 11.17 19.90
N LYS A 295 -12.72 10.25 19.22
CA LYS A 295 -12.67 10.22 17.75
C LYS A 295 -13.03 8.85 17.19
N ALA A 296 -13.95 8.84 16.22
CA ALA A 296 -14.37 7.63 15.52
C ALA A 296 -13.27 7.11 14.56
N PRO A 297 -13.28 5.80 14.24
CA PRO A 297 -12.51 5.27 13.13
C PRO A 297 -13.05 5.81 11.79
N GLY A 298 -12.22 5.77 10.74
CA GLY A 298 -12.54 6.34 9.43
C GLY A 298 -12.38 7.86 9.35
N ARG A 299 -11.83 8.51 10.38
CA ARG A 299 -11.59 9.96 10.38
C ARG A 299 -10.42 10.33 9.48
N LYS A 300 -10.53 11.47 8.81
CA LYS A 300 -9.43 12.07 8.06
C LYS A 300 -8.43 12.76 9.00
N ILE A 301 -7.15 12.44 8.86
CA ILE A 301 -6.04 13.12 9.54
C ILE A 301 -5.64 14.34 8.69
N ASN A 302 -5.82 15.54 9.23
CA ASN A 302 -5.43 16.80 8.59
C ASN A 302 -4.28 17.49 9.32
N LYS A 303 -4.12 17.25 10.63
CA LYS A 303 -3.08 17.84 11.47
C LYS A 303 -2.52 16.82 12.46
N PRO A 304 -1.33 17.07 13.04
CA PRO A 304 -0.71 16.17 14.02
C PRO A 304 -1.59 15.87 15.25
N ALA A 305 -2.49 16.78 15.63
CA ALA A 305 -3.42 16.55 16.73
C ALA A 305 -4.55 15.54 16.41
N ASP A 306 -4.69 15.11 15.15
CA ASP A 306 -5.75 14.20 14.71
C ASP A 306 -5.40 12.73 14.92
N PHE A 307 -4.11 12.40 15.13
CA PHE A 307 -3.66 11.04 15.48
C PHE A 307 -4.31 10.52 16.76
#